data_AF-A0A6P6S190-F1
#
_entry.id   AF-A0A6P6S190-F1
#
_cell.length_a   1.000
_cell.length_b   1.000
_cell.length_c   1.000
_cell.angle_alpha   90.00
_cell.angle_beta   90.00
_cell.angle_gamma   90.00
#
_symmetry.space_group_name_H-M   'P 1'
#
loop_
_entity.id
_entity.type
_entity.pdbx_description
1 polymer ?
#
loop_
_entity_poly.entity_id
_entity_poly.type
_entity_poly.pdbx_seq_one_letter_code
_entity_poly.pdbx_strand_id
1 'polypeptide(L)'
;MGVGKEARGTFLQAFAGEAFVAPRDMYAKNLTWIPLSERQKQKFAEDPPAPVHPDILITKLRPGQEIELVGFLEKGLGKTHAKWSPVATAVYRLEPEFVFTKPIEGEEAEELKELCPMDVFDIEDAISIESTCAIPAPKLFKMALEVLKEKAITFREIIRTKQLE
;
A
#
# COMPACT_ATOMS: atom_id res chain seq x y z
N MET A 1 -12.35 12.32 -83.35
CA MET A 1 -13.08 11.13 -83.85
C MET A 1 -13.24 10.17 -82.68
N GLY A 2 -14.49 9.82 -82.35
CA GLY A 2 -14.83 8.78 -81.35
C GLY A 2 -14.29 7.40 -81.75
N VAL A 3 -14.51 6.31 -81.03
CA VAL A 3 -15.56 5.86 -80.08
C VAL A 3 -14.88 4.72 -79.28
N GLY A 4 -14.87 4.66 -77.95
CA GLY A 4 -15.96 4.22 -77.08
C GLY A 4 -15.95 2.68 -76.85
N LYS A 5 -15.83 2.23 -75.59
CA LYS A 5 -16.71 1.21 -74.98
C LYS A 5 -16.48 1.09 -73.46
N GLU A 6 -17.60 1.13 -72.75
CA GLU A 6 -17.80 0.97 -71.32
C GLU A 6 -17.34 -0.39 -70.77
N ALA A 7 -16.97 -0.41 -69.48
CA ALA A 7 -17.42 -1.46 -68.56
C ALA A 7 -17.62 -0.85 -67.17
N ARG A 8 -18.74 -1.22 -66.56
CA ARG A 8 -19.44 -0.59 -65.46
C ARG A 8 -18.84 -0.99 -64.10
N GLY A 9 -19.16 -0.20 -63.09
CA GLY A 9 -18.54 -0.23 -61.78
C GLY A 9 -18.69 -1.54 -60.99
N THR A 10 -17.80 -1.68 -60.01
CA THR A 10 -18.16 -2.24 -58.71
C THR A 10 -17.60 -1.32 -57.63
N PHE A 11 -18.53 -0.72 -56.91
CA PHE A 11 -18.34 -0.06 -55.62
C PHE A 11 -17.59 -0.98 -54.66
N LEU A 12 -16.37 -0.60 -54.24
CA LEU A 12 -15.84 -0.98 -52.93
C LEU A 12 -15.12 0.24 -52.37
N GLN A 13 -15.88 0.98 -51.57
CA GLN A 13 -15.37 2.02 -50.68
C GLN A 13 -14.57 1.30 -49.59
N ALA A 14 -13.25 1.18 -49.77
CA ALA A 14 -12.36 0.84 -48.67
C ALA A 14 -12.28 2.08 -47.78
N PHE A 15 -13.17 2.15 -46.79
CA PHE A 15 -13.09 3.15 -45.74
C PHE A 15 -11.74 3.04 -45.05
N ALA A 16 -11.21 4.24 -44.79
CA ALA A 16 -9.89 4.56 -44.29
C ALA A 16 -9.43 3.65 -43.16
N GLY A 17 -8.11 3.43 -43.14
CA GLY A 17 -7.42 2.73 -42.06
C GLY A 17 -7.88 3.21 -40.69
N GLU A 18 -8.47 2.29 -39.92
CA GLU A 18 -8.55 2.44 -38.49
C GLU A 18 -7.11 2.37 -37.98
N ALA A 19 -6.57 3.52 -37.61
CA ALA A 19 -5.33 3.58 -36.85
C ALA A 19 -5.50 2.66 -35.64
N PHE A 20 -4.57 1.72 -35.45
CA PHE A 20 -4.45 0.96 -34.22
C PHE A 20 -4.12 1.96 -33.10
N VAL A 21 -5.15 2.54 -32.49
CA VAL A 21 -5.00 3.44 -31.35
C VAL A 21 -4.58 2.58 -30.17
N ALA A 22 -3.37 2.81 -29.67
CA ALA A 22 -2.83 2.07 -28.55
C ALA A 22 -3.82 2.08 -27.36
N PRO A 23 -3.97 0.96 -26.64
CA PRO A 23 -4.86 0.90 -25.49
C PRO A 23 -4.46 1.95 -24.45
N ARG A 24 -5.47 2.61 -23.87
CA ARG A 24 -5.25 3.66 -22.89
C ARG A 24 -5.17 3.04 -21.51
N ASP A 25 -3.99 3.13 -20.89
CA ASP A 25 -3.77 2.68 -19.52
C ASP A 25 -4.27 3.76 -18.54
N MET A 26 -5.18 3.37 -17.65
CA MET A 26 -5.75 4.23 -16.61
C MET A 26 -5.06 3.96 -15.28
N TYR A 27 -4.44 4.99 -14.72
CA TYR A 27 -3.68 4.92 -13.46
C TYR A 27 -4.41 5.65 -12.34
N ALA A 28 -4.01 5.39 -11.09
CA ALA A 28 -4.55 6.05 -9.91
C ALA A 28 -4.42 7.58 -9.99
N LYS A 29 -3.33 8.12 -10.56
CA LYS A 29 -3.15 9.56 -10.80
C LYS A 29 -4.24 10.23 -11.66
N ASN A 30 -5.03 9.45 -12.41
CA ASN A 30 -6.13 9.99 -13.20
C ASN A 30 -7.39 10.26 -12.37
N LEU A 31 -7.41 9.87 -11.09
CA LEU A 31 -8.49 10.22 -10.16
C LEU A 31 -8.34 11.66 -9.70
N THR A 32 -9.35 12.48 -9.94
CA THR A 32 -9.40 13.89 -9.53
C THR A 32 -10.19 14.04 -8.24
N TRP A 33 -9.63 14.77 -7.27
CA TRP A 33 -10.37 15.12 -6.05
C TRP A 33 -11.37 16.25 -6.33
N ILE A 34 -12.62 16.03 -5.91
CA ILE A 34 -13.71 17.00 -6.00
C ILE A 34 -14.19 17.30 -4.58
N PRO A 35 -14.06 18.54 -4.07
CA PRO A 35 -14.53 18.89 -2.74
C PRO A 35 -16.06 18.93 -2.69
N LEU A 36 -16.66 18.41 -1.60
CA LEU A 36 -18.12 18.43 -1.41
C LEU A 36 -18.62 19.74 -0.80
N SER A 37 -17.74 20.51 -0.15
CA SER A 37 -18.09 21.76 0.54
C SER A 37 -16.94 22.77 0.51
N GLU A 38 -17.26 24.06 0.59
CA GLU A 38 -16.27 25.14 0.66
C GLU A 38 -15.34 25.01 1.89
N ARG A 39 -15.86 24.51 3.01
CA ARG A 39 -15.04 24.22 4.20
C ARG A 39 -13.96 23.17 3.93
N GLN A 40 -14.29 22.12 3.17
CA GLN A 40 -13.30 21.11 2.79
C GLN A 40 -12.27 21.68 1.82
N LYS A 41 -12.71 22.48 0.85
CA LYS A 41 -11.82 23.15 -0.11
C LYS A 41 -10.78 24.03 0.58
N GLN A 42 -11.20 24.80 1.61
CA GLN A 42 -10.27 25.61 2.41
C GLN A 42 -9.34 24.77 3.28
N LYS A 43 -9.86 23.71 3.92
CA LYS A 43 -9.06 22.85 4.81
C LYS A 43 -7.92 22.12 4.08
N PHE A 44 -8.17 21.70 2.84
CA PHE A 44 -7.21 20.95 2.03
C PHE A 44 -6.66 21.79 0.86
N ALA A 45 -6.59 23.11 1.03
CA ALA A 45 -6.07 24.01 -0.01
C ALA A 45 -4.56 23.83 -0.23
N GLU A 46 -3.81 23.59 0.85
CA GLU A 46 -2.34 23.41 0.80
C GLU A 46 -1.93 22.02 0.32
N ASP A 47 -2.66 20.99 0.74
CA ASP A 47 -2.40 19.58 0.40
C ASP A 47 -3.71 18.87 0.04
N PRO A 48 -4.10 18.85 -1.25
CA PRO A 48 -5.32 18.21 -1.69
C PRO A 48 -5.21 16.68 -1.62
N PRO A 49 -6.28 15.98 -1.20
CA PRO A 49 -6.31 14.52 -1.20
C PRO A 49 -5.93 13.92 -2.56
N ALA A 50 -4.91 13.07 -2.56
CA ALA A 50 -4.44 12.36 -3.74
C ALA A 50 -4.07 10.90 -3.38
N PRO A 51 -4.03 10.00 -4.38
CA PRO A 51 -3.53 8.65 -4.17
C PRO A 51 -2.06 8.67 -3.73
N VAL A 52 -1.72 7.87 -2.70
CA VAL A 52 -0.34 7.75 -2.19
C VAL A 52 0.62 7.21 -3.26
N HIS A 53 0.13 6.28 -4.08
CA HIS A 53 0.89 5.68 -5.18
C HIS A 53 0.20 6.02 -6.51
N PRO A 54 0.75 6.98 -7.29
CA PRO A 54 0.11 7.48 -8.51
C PRO A 54 0.11 6.46 -9.66
N ASP A 55 1.05 5.52 -9.65
CA ASP A 55 1.30 4.59 -10.77
C ASP A 55 0.61 3.22 -10.60
N ILE A 56 -0.32 3.09 -9.66
CA ILE A 56 -1.19 1.92 -9.58
C ILE A 56 -2.07 1.90 -10.83
N LEU A 57 -1.94 0.87 -11.66
CA LEU A 57 -2.81 0.64 -12.81
C LEU A 57 -4.20 0.20 -12.32
N ILE A 58 -5.24 0.94 -12.70
CA ILE A 58 -6.63 0.61 -12.37
C ILE A 58 -7.21 -0.30 -13.46
N THR A 59 -7.11 0.12 -14.72
CA THR A 59 -7.68 -0.63 -15.86
C THR A 59 -7.02 -0.23 -17.18
N LYS A 60 -7.23 -1.04 -18.21
CA LYS A 60 -6.79 -0.77 -19.58
C LYS A 60 -8.01 -0.70 -20.49
N LEU A 61 -8.19 0.42 -21.18
CA LEU A 61 -9.31 0.63 -22.08
C LEU A 61 -8.91 0.33 -23.53
N ARG A 62 -9.85 -0.25 -24.28
CA ARG A 62 -9.78 -0.35 -25.73
C ARG A 62 -10.46 0.86 -26.38
N PRO A 63 -10.13 1.19 -27.64
CA PRO A 63 -10.80 2.26 -28.37
C PRO A 63 -12.33 2.07 -28.35
N GLY A 64 -13.06 3.15 -28.06
CA GLY A 64 -14.53 3.14 -27.92
C GLY A 64 -15.06 2.80 -26.52
N GLN A 65 -14.20 2.50 -25.55
CA GLN A 65 -14.59 2.29 -24.15
C GLN A 65 -14.34 3.55 -23.31
N GLU A 66 -15.31 3.89 -22.47
CA GLU A 66 -15.24 5.01 -21.54
C GLU A 66 -15.68 4.57 -20.13
N ILE A 67 -15.11 5.21 -19.11
CA ILE A 67 -15.48 4.99 -17.70
C ILE A 67 -15.74 6.35 -17.06
N GLU A 68 -16.94 6.49 -16.51
CA GLU A 68 -17.31 7.58 -15.62
C GLU A 68 -17.57 6.99 -14.23
N LEU A 69 -16.85 7.47 -13.21
CA LEU A 69 -16.98 6.99 -11.84
C LEU A 69 -16.89 8.14 -10.85
N VAL A 70 -17.73 8.10 -9.82
CA VAL A 70 -17.68 9.01 -8.68
C VAL A 70 -17.60 8.16 -7.42
N GLY A 71 -16.55 8.37 -6.63
CA GLY A 71 -16.28 7.64 -5.39
C GLY A 71 -16.30 8.56 -4.17
N PHE A 72 -16.95 8.10 -3.10
CA PHE A 72 -16.92 8.77 -1.80
C PHE A 72 -15.90 8.10 -0.89
N LEU A 73 -15.04 8.92 -0.27
CA LEU A 73 -14.02 8.45 0.67
C LEU A 73 -14.54 8.60 2.10
N GLU A 74 -14.57 7.47 2.82
CA GLU A 74 -15.03 7.41 4.21
C GLU A 74 -13.94 6.85 5.12
N LYS A 75 -13.89 7.39 6.34
CA LYS A 75 -13.02 6.86 7.41
C LYS A 75 -13.64 5.58 7.95
N GLY A 76 -12.92 4.47 7.83
CA GLY A 76 -13.31 3.18 8.40
C GLY A 76 -12.22 2.56 9.27
N LEU A 77 -12.49 1.34 9.72
CA LEU A 77 -11.58 0.55 10.56
C LEU A 77 -11.12 -0.68 9.79
N GLY A 78 -9.84 -1.03 9.91
CA GLY A 78 -9.28 -2.25 9.29
C GLY A 78 -9.98 -3.55 9.73
N LYS A 79 -10.60 -3.56 10.92
CA LYS A 79 -11.45 -4.67 11.39
C LYS A 79 -12.66 -4.90 10.49
N THR A 80 -13.24 -3.83 9.94
CA THR A 80 -14.43 -3.91 9.08
C THR A 80 -14.05 -4.36 7.66
N HIS A 81 -12.94 -3.85 7.13
CA HIS A 81 -12.46 -4.23 5.81
C HIS A 81 -10.95 -3.94 5.65
N ALA A 82 -10.24 -4.83 4.95
CA ALA A 82 -8.79 -4.73 4.74
C ALA A 82 -8.34 -3.42 4.05
N LYS A 83 -9.19 -2.82 3.21
CA LYS A 83 -8.94 -1.51 2.56
C LYS A 83 -8.68 -0.37 3.55
N TRP A 84 -9.18 -0.48 4.79
CA TRP A 84 -8.95 0.47 5.87
C TRP A 84 -7.83 0.03 6.81
N SER A 85 -7.12 -1.06 6.51
CA SER A 85 -5.90 -1.41 7.21
C SER A 85 -4.81 -0.41 6.83
N PRO A 86 -4.23 0.33 7.78
CA PRO A 86 -3.16 1.29 7.49
C PRO A 86 -1.81 0.60 7.26
N VAL A 87 -1.72 -0.72 7.50
CA VAL A 87 -0.49 -1.51 7.41
C VAL A 87 -0.73 -2.73 6.53
N ALA A 88 0.24 -3.05 5.67
CA ALA A 88 0.23 -4.26 4.84
C ALA A 88 0.50 -5.52 5.67
N THR A 89 1.52 -5.52 6.53
CA THR A 89 1.81 -6.62 7.47
C THR A 89 2.43 -6.04 8.73
N ALA A 90 1.75 -6.21 9.87
CA ALA A 90 2.29 -5.91 11.19
C ALA A 90 2.53 -7.23 11.90
N VAL A 91 3.79 -7.63 12.01
CA VAL A 91 4.20 -8.83 12.75
C VAL A 91 5.23 -8.43 13.79
N TYR A 92 5.14 -9.03 14.98
CA TYR A 92 6.21 -8.99 15.95
C TYR A 92 6.95 -10.31 15.88
N ARG A 93 8.27 -10.26 16.08
CA ARG A 93 9.08 -11.43 16.38
C ARG A 93 9.66 -11.21 17.77
N LEU A 94 9.68 -12.26 18.56
CA LEU A 94 10.41 -12.23 19.82
C LEU A 94 11.90 -12.30 19.49
N GLU A 95 12.71 -11.58 20.28
CA GLU A 95 14.15 -11.72 20.23
C GLU A 95 14.51 -13.14 20.69
N PRO A 96 15.12 -13.97 19.83
CA PRO A 96 15.55 -15.29 20.24
C PRO A 96 16.74 -15.14 21.19
N GLU A 97 16.61 -15.67 22.40
CA GLU A 97 17.69 -15.71 23.39
C GLU A 97 18.37 -17.08 23.36
N PHE A 98 19.68 -17.09 23.08
CA PHE A 98 20.51 -18.29 23.13
C PHE A 98 21.37 -18.26 24.39
N VAL A 99 21.04 -19.11 25.36
CA VAL A 99 21.84 -19.26 26.58
C VAL A 99 22.65 -20.55 26.49
N PHE A 100 23.97 -20.40 26.37
CA PHE A 100 24.88 -21.53 26.42
C PHE A 100 25.27 -21.82 27.87
N THR A 101 25.01 -23.04 28.34
CA THR A 101 25.39 -23.46 29.70
C THR A 101 26.90 -23.62 29.87
N LYS A 102 27.64 -23.75 28.76
CA LYS A 102 29.10 -23.91 28.71
C LYS A 102 29.65 -23.11 27.53
N PRO A 103 30.90 -22.60 27.62
CA PRO A 103 31.55 -21.98 26.47
C PRO A 103 31.75 -23.03 25.36
N ILE A 104 31.43 -22.64 24.13
CA ILE A 104 31.67 -23.43 22.91
C ILE A 104 32.92 -22.82 22.26
N GLU A 105 33.95 -23.62 22.06
CA GLU A 105 35.27 -23.18 21.57
C GLU A 105 35.76 -24.10 20.45
N GLY A 106 36.59 -23.57 19.55
CA GLY A 106 37.23 -24.34 18.49
C GLY A 106 36.27 -24.78 17.39
N GLU A 107 36.40 -26.04 16.95
CA GLU A 107 35.69 -26.62 15.79
C GLU A 107 34.16 -26.58 15.97
N GLU A 108 33.66 -26.75 17.19
CA GLU A 108 32.21 -26.68 17.50
C GLU A 108 31.63 -25.27 17.26
N ALA A 109 32.43 -24.22 17.43
CA ALA A 109 32.00 -22.85 17.19
C ALA A 109 31.95 -22.52 15.69
N GLU A 110 32.86 -23.09 14.90
CA GLU A 110 32.88 -22.96 13.43
C GLU A 110 31.68 -23.67 12.81
N GLU A 111 31.36 -24.90 13.25
CA GLU A 111 30.17 -25.64 12.81
C GLU A 111 28.87 -24.89 13.14
N LEU A 112 28.77 -24.31 14.35
CA LEU A 112 27.60 -23.54 14.77
C LEU A 112 27.38 -22.29 13.89
N LYS A 113 28.47 -21.63 13.50
CA LYS A 113 28.43 -20.46 12.61
C LYS A 113 27.99 -20.87 11.20
N GLU A 114 28.50 -21.97 10.66
CA GLU A 114 28.10 -22.49 9.34
C GLU A 114 26.63 -22.93 9.29
N LEU A 115 26.10 -23.48 10.38
CA LEU A 115 24.68 -23.86 10.48
C LEU A 115 23.73 -22.65 10.38
N CYS A 116 24.19 -21.45 10.70
CA CYS A 116 23.38 -20.24 10.77
C CYS A 116 23.78 -19.22 9.68
N PRO A 117 23.21 -19.31 8.46
CA PRO A 117 23.61 -18.52 7.29
C PRO A 117 23.27 -17.02 7.36
N MET A 118 22.74 -16.55 8.48
CA MET A 118 22.33 -15.16 8.72
C MET A 118 23.30 -14.44 9.68
N ASP A 119 24.53 -14.95 9.83
CA ASP A 119 25.54 -14.42 10.76
C ASP A 119 24.98 -14.22 12.17
N VAL A 120 24.19 -15.18 12.64
CA VAL A 120 23.52 -15.13 13.97
C VAL A 120 24.54 -15.25 15.11
N PHE A 121 25.61 -16.01 14.86
CA PHE A 121 26.72 -16.20 15.79
C PHE A 121 27.97 -15.59 15.19
N ASP A 122 28.65 -14.77 15.99
CA ASP A 122 29.98 -14.29 15.66
C ASP A 122 31.00 -14.78 16.68
N ILE A 123 32.20 -15.05 16.19
CA ILE A 123 33.32 -15.47 17.02
C ILE A 123 34.08 -14.17 17.34
N GLU A 124 33.62 -13.50 18.39
CA GLU A 124 34.14 -12.17 18.76
C GLU A 124 35.34 -12.24 19.69
N ASP A 125 36.32 -11.39 19.41
CA ASP A 125 37.08 -10.64 20.42
C ASP A 125 36.49 -9.20 20.51
N ALA A 126 35.35 -9.09 21.19
CA ALA A 126 34.61 -7.87 21.59
C ALA A 126 34.13 -6.84 20.52
N ILE A 127 32.79 -6.86 20.33
CA ILE A 127 31.78 -5.77 20.16
C ILE A 127 31.79 -4.89 18.89
N SER A 128 30.64 -4.84 18.18
CA SER A 128 30.03 -3.56 17.74
C SER A 128 28.54 -3.64 17.32
N ILE A 129 27.83 -2.52 17.54
CA ILE A 129 26.38 -2.29 17.38
C ILE A 129 26.19 -1.23 16.30
N GLU A 130 25.17 -1.30 15.41
CA GLU A 130 24.57 -0.10 14.77
C GLU A 130 23.08 -0.26 14.36
N SER A 131 22.38 0.89 14.24
CA SER A 131 20.95 1.02 13.90
C SER A 131 20.72 2.12 12.84
N THR A 132 19.71 1.99 11.95
CA THR A 132 18.92 3.10 11.32
C THR A 132 17.73 2.47 10.51
N CYS A 133 16.60 3.09 10.11
CA CYS A 133 16.28 4.45 9.66
C CYS A 133 14.74 4.68 9.53
N ALA A 134 14.35 5.97 9.56
CA ALA A 134 13.24 6.74 8.93
C ALA A 134 11.75 6.29 8.94
N ILE A 135 10.92 7.15 9.57
CA ILE A 135 9.51 7.01 10.01
C ILE A 135 9.29 5.76 10.85
N PRO A 136 9.42 5.90 12.17
CA PRO A 136 9.52 4.74 13.02
C PRO A 136 8.18 4.01 13.06
N ALA A 137 8.17 2.68 12.92
CA ALA A 137 7.14 1.82 13.51
C ALA A 137 6.63 2.35 14.87
N PRO A 138 7.46 3.02 15.70
CA PRO A 138 7.01 3.78 16.87
C PRO A 138 5.86 4.77 16.69
N LYS A 139 5.65 5.47 15.57
CA LYS A 139 4.50 6.41 15.45
C LYS A 139 3.18 5.65 15.32
N LEU A 140 3.16 4.59 14.52
CA LEU A 140 2.03 3.66 14.44
C LEU A 140 1.80 2.95 15.78
N PHE A 141 2.89 2.52 16.42
CA PHE A 141 2.83 1.87 17.73
C PHE A 141 2.36 2.84 18.84
N LYS A 142 2.78 4.11 18.81
CA LYS A 142 2.31 5.17 19.73
C LYS A 142 0.80 5.40 19.58
N MET A 143 0.30 5.52 18.36
CA MET A 143 -1.14 5.66 18.11
C MET A 143 -1.92 4.41 18.55
N ALA A 144 -1.37 3.20 18.33
CA ALA A 144 -1.97 1.96 18.81
C ALA A 144 -2.01 1.90 20.35
N LEU A 145 -0.94 2.34 21.02
CA LEU A 145 -0.88 2.46 22.48
C LEU A 145 -1.86 3.50 23.02
N GLU A 146 -2.03 4.63 22.34
CA GLU A 146 -3.02 5.65 22.70
C GLU A 146 -4.45 5.09 22.65
N VAL A 147 -4.81 4.40 21.56
CA VAL A 147 -6.12 3.74 21.44
C VAL A 147 -6.33 2.70 22.55
N LEU A 148 -5.27 1.97 22.91
CA LEU A 148 -5.33 0.98 24.00
C LEU A 148 -5.50 1.64 25.38
N LYS A 149 -4.83 2.77 25.62
CA LYS A 149 -5.00 3.58 26.83
C LYS A 149 -6.42 4.13 26.95
N GLU A 150 -6.96 4.69 25.88
CA GLU A 150 -8.33 5.23 25.85
C GLU A 150 -9.34 4.13 26.20
N LYS A 151 -9.25 2.96 25.55
CA LYS A 151 -10.12 1.82 25.85
C LYS A 151 -10.03 1.36 27.30
N ALA A 152 -8.83 1.35 27.89
CA ALA A 152 -8.64 0.97 29.29
C ALA A 152 -9.25 2.00 30.26
N ILE A 153 -9.20 3.29 29.93
CA ILE A 153 -9.84 4.36 30.70
C ILE A 153 -11.36 4.21 30.65
N THR A 154 -11.94 4.06 29.45
CA THR A 154 -13.38 3.85 29.29
C THR A 154 -13.85 2.61 30.05
N PHE A 155 -13.09 1.52 30.00
CA PHE A 155 -13.43 0.30 30.72
C PHE A 155 -13.39 0.50 32.25
N ARG A 156 -12.41 1.24 32.76
CA ARG A 156 -12.30 1.61 34.17
C ARG A 156 -13.47 2.49 34.62
N GLU A 157 -13.89 3.43 33.78
CA GLU A 157 -15.04 4.29 34.05
C GLU A 157 -16.33 3.48 34.13
N ILE A 158 -16.54 2.53 33.20
CA ILE A 158 -17.69 1.63 33.19
C ILE A 158 -17.73 0.75 34.45
N ILE A 159 -16.59 0.19 34.88
CA ILE A 159 -16.52 -0.60 36.12
C ILE A 159 -16.88 0.25 37.33
N ARG A 160 -16.35 1.48 37.42
CA ARG A 160 -16.68 2.40 38.52
C ARG A 160 -18.16 2.75 38.56
N THR A 161 -18.79 2.95 37.41
CA THR A 161 -20.24 3.23 37.35
C THR A 161 -21.06 2.03 37.82
N LYS A 162 -20.68 0.81 37.43
CA LYS A 162 -21.39 -0.41 37.81
C LYS A 162 -21.13 -0.91 39.23
N GLN A 163 -20.08 -0.43 39.91
CA GLN A 163 -19.83 -0.73 41.33
C GLN A 163 -20.54 0.25 42.28
N LEU A 164 -21.16 1.31 41.75
CA LEU A 164 -21.93 2.30 42.51
C LEU A 164 -23.45 2.09 42.40
N GLU A 165 -23.89 1.09 41.62
CA GLU A 165 -25.25 0.52 41.62
C GLU A 165 -25.31 -0.71 42.53
#